data_AF-A0A8H6HB62-F1
#
_entry.id   AF-A0A8H6HB62-F1
#
_cell.length_a   1.000
_cell.length_b   1.000
_cell.length_c   1.000
_cell.angle_alpha   90.00
_cell.angle_beta   90.00
_cell.angle_gamma   90.00
#
_symmetry.space_group_name_H-M   'P 1'
#
loop_
_entity.id
_entity.type
_entity.pdbx_description
1 polymer ?
#
loop_
_entity_poly.entity_id
_entity_poly.type
_entity_poly.pdbx_seq_one_letter_code
_entity_poly.pdbx_strand_id
1 'polypeptide(L)'
;YDKWCERTGFTTMLPKAVASKGCSIETQRPMPSKPSTATSFPIQPAPMSSSTVSALFQQAAEEWLIMTNQPIDALSHPKFHELIQVAAARATDGVTIPEKRAVRESIIRRFSRRR
;
A
#
# COMPACT_ATOMS: atom_id res chain seq x y z
N TYR A 1 -18.16 -11.61 15.58
CA TYR A 1 -17.10 -11.60 14.55
C TYR A 1 -17.20 -12.85 13.69
N ASP A 2 -17.04 -14.06 14.24
CA ASP A 2 -17.11 -15.31 13.44
C ASP A 2 -18.42 -15.48 12.65
N LYS A 3 -19.58 -15.26 13.29
CA LYS A 3 -20.90 -15.28 12.59
C LYS A 3 -21.03 -14.23 11.48
N TRP A 4 -20.32 -13.12 11.58
CA TRP A 4 -20.31 -12.10 10.53
C TRP A 4 -19.42 -12.55 9.37
N CYS A 5 -18.24 -13.10 9.67
CA CYS A 5 -17.32 -13.67 8.70
C CYS A 5 -17.97 -14.79 7.87
N GLU A 6 -18.71 -15.70 8.52
CA GLU A 6 -19.49 -16.76 7.83
C GLU A 6 -20.52 -16.19 6.86
N ARG A 7 -21.18 -15.09 7.23
CA ARG A 7 -22.22 -14.45 6.41
C ARG A 7 -21.66 -13.65 5.23
N THR A 8 -20.46 -13.09 5.37
CA THR A 8 -19.82 -12.26 4.34
C THR A 8 -18.80 -13.02 3.50
N GLY A 9 -18.59 -14.32 3.78
CA GLY A 9 -17.53 -15.11 3.13
C GLY A 9 -16.11 -14.69 3.54
N PHE A 10 -15.97 -13.95 4.64
CA PHE A 10 -14.67 -13.46 5.10
C PHE A 10 -13.94 -14.54 5.90
N THR A 11 -12.64 -14.70 5.69
CA THR A 11 -11.83 -15.67 6.43
C THR A 11 -11.57 -15.18 7.86
N THR A 12 -12.06 -15.90 8.87
CA THR A 12 -11.74 -15.57 10.27
C THR A 12 -10.25 -15.78 10.55
N MET A 13 -9.60 -14.70 11.01
CA MET A 13 -8.18 -14.66 11.40
C MET A 13 -8.01 -14.59 12.92
N LEU A 14 -9.04 -14.95 13.69
CA LEU A 14 -8.91 -15.03 15.15
C LEU A 14 -7.87 -16.10 15.53
N PRO A 15 -7.10 -15.91 16.61
CA PRO A 15 -6.02 -16.83 17.00
C PRO A 15 -6.47 -18.30 17.08
N LYS A 16 -7.69 -18.56 17.56
CA LYS A 16 -8.27 -19.90 17.62
C LYS A 16 -8.47 -20.52 16.23
N ALA A 17 -8.95 -19.74 15.27
CA ALA A 17 -9.17 -20.20 13.89
C ALA A 17 -7.87 -20.38 13.10
N VAL A 18 -6.85 -19.55 13.36
CA VAL A 18 -5.52 -19.66 12.74
C VAL A 18 -4.74 -20.83 13.32
N ALA A 19 -4.79 -21.04 14.65
CA ALA A 19 -4.14 -22.16 15.32
C ALA A 19 -4.73 -23.52 14.91
N SER A 20 -6.06 -23.61 14.74
CA SER A 20 -6.70 -24.85 14.27
C SER A 20 -6.40 -25.21 12.82
N LYS A 21 -5.90 -24.26 12.01
CA LYS A 21 -5.56 -24.47 10.60
C LYS A 21 -4.08 -24.83 10.37
N GLY A 22 -3.29 -25.04 11.43
CA GLY A 22 -1.92 -25.52 11.31
C GLY A 22 -0.97 -24.57 10.59
N CYS A 23 -1.27 -23.26 10.57
CA CYS A 23 -0.30 -22.26 10.13
C CYS A 23 0.70 -22.03 11.28
N SER A 24 1.59 -23.02 11.47
CA SER A 24 2.86 -22.78 12.13
C SER A 24 3.56 -21.71 11.29
N ILE A 25 3.81 -20.54 11.87
CA ILE A 25 4.82 -19.64 11.31
C ILE A 25 6.14 -20.37 11.50
N GLU A 26 6.53 -21.14 10.49
CA GLU A 26 7.82 -21.82 10.41
C GLU A 26 8.90 -20.72 10.45
N THR A 27 9.53 -20.62 11.62
CA THR A 27 10.71 -19.80 11.87
C THR A 27 11.74 -20.03 10.78
N GLN A 28 12.15 -18.92 10.16
CA GLN A 28 13.16 -18.76 9.13
C GLN A 28 14.26 -19.84 9.14
N ARG A 29 14.33 -20.63 8.06
CA ARG A 29 15.47 -21.49 7.75
C ARG A 29 16.62 -20.62 7.20
N PRO A 30 17.87 -20.75 7.68
CA PRO A 30 19.00 -19.98 7.16
C PRO A 30 19.35 -20.40 5.73
N MET A 31 19.58 -19.42 4.86
CA MET A 31 20.07 -19.56 3.49
C MET A 31 21.49 -20.16 3.46
N PRO A 32 21.81 -21.11 2.57
CA PRO A 32 23.20 -21.42 2.23
C PRO A 32 23.73 -20.45 1.16
N SER A 33 24.90 -19.89 1.45
CA SER A 33 25.71 -19.01 0.60
C SER A 33 26.36 -19.76 -0.57
N LYS A 34 26.39 -19.13 -1.75
CA LYS A 34 27.41 -19.38 -2.79
C LYS A 34 27.79 -18.06 -3.49
N PRO A 35 29.09 -17.78 -3.68
CA PRO A 35 29.56 -16.65 -4.49
C PRO A 35 29.56 -17.04 -5.97
N SER A 36 29.03 -16.17 -6.84
CA SER A 36 29.16 -16.32 -8.29
C SER A 36 29.67 -15.02 -8.89
N THR A 37 30.89 -15.11 -9.42
CA THR A 37 31.55 -14.09 -10.24
C THR A 37 30.78 -13.93 -11.56
N ALA A 38 30.29 -12.74 -11.87
CA ALA A 38 29.92 -12.39 -13.24
C ALA A 38 29.89 -10.86 -13.45
N THR A 39 30.86 -10.41 -14.24
CA THR A 39 30.78 -9.34 -15.25
C THR A 39 29.80 -8.18 -15.00
N SER A 40 30.36 -7.01 -14.70
CA SER A 40 29.67 -5.72 -14.68
C SER A 40 29.20 -5.34 -16.09
N PHE A 41 27.96 -5.66 -16.43
CA PHE A 41 27.24 -4.96 -17.49
C PHE A 41 26.60 -3.69 -16.90
N PRO A 42 26.64 -2.54 -17.60
CA PRO A 42 25.84 -1.38 -17.21
C PRO A 42 24.36 -1.76 -17.31
N ILE A 43 23.71 -1.99 -16.18
CA ILE A 43 22.28 -2.24 -16.10
C ILE A 43 21.60 -0.91 -16.41
N GLN A 44 21.20 -0.70 -17.67
CA GLN A 44 20.15 0.26 -17.95
C GLN A 44 18.90 -0.24 -17.20
N PRO A 45 18.22 0.60 -16.40
CA PRO A 45 17.01 0.17 -15.72
C PRO A 45 16.00 -0.22 -16.79
N ALA A 46 15.73 -1.53 -16.90
CA ALA A 46 14.71 -2.04 -17.80
C ALA A 46 13.38 -1.36 -17.45
N PRO A 47 12.56 -0.97 -18.45
CA PRO A 47 11.23 -0.46 -18.17
C PRO A 47 10.48 -1.50 -17.33
N MET A 48 10.09 -1.12 -16.11
CA MET A 48 9.33 -2.01 -15.24
C MET A 48 8.05 -2.42 -15.96
N SER A 49 7.83 -3.73 -16.07
CA SER A 49 6.58 -4.28 -16.60
C SER A 49 5.41 -3.74 -15.79
N SER A 50 4.29 -3.44 -16.46
CA SER A 50 3.06 -2.93 -15.83
C SER A 50 2.57 -3.81 -14.67
N SER A 51 2.81 -5.12 -14.76
CA SER A 51 2.51 -6.09 -13.69
C SER A 51 3.31 -5.81 -12.41
N THR A 52 4.60 -5.51 -12.55
CA THR A 52 5.49 -5.19 -11.43
C THR A 52 5.10 -3.87 -10.76
N VAL A 53 4.74 -2.86 -11.55
CA VAL A 53 4.30 -1.55 -11.04
C VAL A 53 3.00 -1.69 -10.25
N SER A 54 2.05 -2.50 -10.74
CA SER A 54 0.79 -2.77 -10.03
C SER A 54 1.02 -3.47 -8.69
N ALA A 55 1.92 -4.45 -8.65
CA ALA A 55 2.25 -5.16 -7.40
C ALA A 55 2.90 -4.24 -6.36
N LEU A 56 3.82 -3.37 -6.80
CA LEU A 56 4.46 -2.37 -5.92
C LEU A 56 3.45 -1.36 -5.37
N PHE A 57 2.53 -0.88 -6.22
CA PHE A 57 1.48 0.02 -5.78
C PHE A 57 0.56 -0.65 -4.75
N GLN A 58 0.16 -1.91 -4.99
CA GLN A 58 -0.66 -2.66 -4.05
C GLN A 58 0.03 -2.79 -2.69
N GLN A 59 1.30 -3.20 -2.66
CA GLN A 59 2.05 -3.34 -1.42
C GLN A 59 2.17 -2.01 -0.66
N ALA A 60 2.48 -0.92 -1.37
CA ALA A 60 2.57 0.41 -0.76
C ALA A 60 1.23 0.90 -0.20
N ALA A 61 0.12 0.59 -0.89
CA ALA A 61 -1.23 0.92 -0.43
C ALA A 61 -1.60 0.13 0.83
N GLU A 62 -1.30 -1.17 0.88
CA GLU A 62 -1.53 -2.03 2.04
C GLU A 62 -0.74 -1.53 3.26
N GLU A 63 0.55 -1.23 3.10
CA GLU A 63 1.39 -0.70 4.16
C GLU A 63 0.87 0.66 4.67
N TRP A 64 0.49 1.55 3.76
CA TRP A 64 -0.11 2.83 4.13
C TRP A 64 -1.40 2.66 4.94
N LEU A 65 -2.30 1.76 4.54
CA LEU A 65 -3.54 1.47 5.27
C LEU A 65 -3.25 0.98 6.70
N ILE A 66 -2.30 0.05 6.85
CA ILE A 66 -1.92 -0.53 8.15
C ILE A 66 -1.30 0.54 9.05
N MET A 67 -0.29 1.27 8.56
CA MET A 67 0.46 2.26 9.36
C MET A 67 -0.41 3.43 9.83
N THR A 68 -1.41 3.81 9.02
CA THR A 68 -2.28 4.94 9.32
C THR A 68 -3.65 4.54 9.86
N ASN A 69 -3.87 3.24 10.06
CA ASN A 69 -5.13 2.64 10.53
C ASN A 69 -6.35 3.15 9.73
N GLN A 70 -6.23 3.18 8.41
CA GLN A 70 -7.29 3.63 7.52
C GLN A 70 -8.25 2.48 7.20
N PRO A 71 -9.54 2.78 6.95
CA PRO A 71 -10.47 1.77 6.47
C PRO A 71 -10.03 1.26 5.10
N ILE A 72 -10.22 -0.03 4.82
CA ILE A 72 -9.91 -0.64 3.52
C ILE A 72 -10.67 0.08 2.39
N ASP A 73 -11.90 0.53 2.68
CA ASP A 73 -12.74 1.31 1.76
C ASP A 73 -12.13 2.67 1.35
N ALA A 74 -11.08 3.15 2.03
CA ALA A 74 -10.38 4.37 1.62
C ALA A 74 -9.85 4.27 0.18
N LEU A 75 -9.44 3.07 -0.27
CA LEU A 75 -8.98 2.83 -1.63
C LEU A 75 -10.10 2.91 -2.68
N SER A 76 -11.36 2.80 -2.27
CA SER A 76 -12.53 2.91 -3.16
C SER A 76 -13.07 4.33 -3.26
N HIS A 77 -12.57 5.26 -2.43
CA HIS A 77 -13.10 6.61 -2.36
C HIS A 77 -12.75 7.40 -3.64
N PRO A 78 -13.72 8.03 -4.35
CA PRO A 78 -13.45 8.71 -5.62
C PRO A 78 -12.38 9.81 -5.53
N LYS A 79 -12.33 10.53 -4.40
CA LYS A 79 -11.28 11.55 -4.17
C LYS A 79 -9.88 10.97 -3.98
N PHE A 80 -9.77 9.73 -3.53
CA PHE A 80 -8.49 9.04 -3.47
C PHE A 80 -8.01 8.71 -4.90
N HIS A 81 -8.89 8.20 -5.77
CA HIS A 81 -8.55 7.98 -7.18
C HIS A 81 -8.13 9.26 -7.89
N GLU A 82 -8.86 10.36 -7.68
CA GLU A 82 -8.52 11.68 -8.23
C GLU A 82 -7.12 12.14 -7.77
N LEU A 83 -6.79 11.93 -6.48
CA LEU A 83 -5.47 12.25 -5.95
C LEU A 83 -4.37 11.43 -6.64
N ILE A 84 -4.56 10.13 -6.80
CA ILE A 84 -3.59 9.25 -7.46
C ILE A 84 -3.45 9.62 -8.95
N GLN A 85 -4.54 9.95 -9.64
CA GLN A 85 -4.49 10.37 -11.04
C GLN A 85 -3.70 11.67 -11.22
N VAL A 86 -3.91 12.66 -10.34
CA VAL A 86 -3.13 13.91 -10.33
C VAL A 86 -1.66 13.64 -10.02
N ALA A 87 -1.38 12.77 -9.05
CA ALA A 87 -0.02 12.39 -8.70
C ALA A 87 0.70 11.66 -9.86
N ALA A 88 0.01 10.72 -10.53
CA ALA A 88 0.54 9.99 -11.68
C ALA A 88 0.80 10.91 -12.88
N ALA A 89 -0.10 11.86 -13.15
CA ALA A 89 0.08 12.85 -14.21
C ALA A 89 1.27 13.79 -13.95
N ARG A 90 1.61 14.03 -12.67
CA ARG A 90 2.74 14.87 -12.26
C ARG A 90 4.01 14.09 -11.95
N ALA A 91 3.97 12.76 -12.02
CA ALA A 91 5.09 11.91 -11.61
C ALA A 91 6.35 12.16 -12.45
N THR A 92 6.21 12.68 -13.67
CA THR A 92 7.34 13.10 -14.52
C THR A 92 8.21 14.16 -13.85
N ASP A 93 7.60 15.07 -13.09
CA ASP A 93 8.28 16.15 -12.36
C ASP A 93 8.40 15.87 -10.85
N GLY A 94 7.86 14.73 -10.41
CA GLY A 94 7.69 14.39 -9.01
C GLY A 94 6.46 15.05 -8.35
N VAL A 95 6.10 14.55 -7.17
CA VAL A 95 4.95 15.04 -6.40
C VAL A 95 5.44 15.66 -5.10
N THR A 96 5.25 16.97 -4.93
CA THR A 96 5.53 17.66 -3.67
C THR A 96 4.37 17.47 -2.70
N ILE A 97 4.61 16.77 -1.59
CA ILE A 97 3.62 16.60 -0.52
C ILE A 97 3.54 17.92 0.28
N PRO A 98 2.36 18.54 0.40
CA PRO A 98 2.21 19.80 1.11
C PRO A 98 2.38 19.63 2.63
N GLU A 99 2.91 20.66 3.29
CA GLU A 99 3.08 20.67 4.74
C GLU A 99 1.72 20.65 5.47
N LYS A 100 1.64 19.92 6.59
CA LYS A 100 0.43 19.77 7.42
C LYS A 100 -0.20 21.12 7.76
N ARG A 101 0.61 22.13 8.12
CA ARG A 101 0.12 23.46 8.47
C ARG A 101 -0.55 24.15 7.28
N ALA A 102 0.11 24.15 6.12
CA ALA A 102 -0.42 24.74 4.90
C ALA A 102 -1.73 24.06 4.45
N VAL A 103 -1.82 22.73 4.56
CA VAL A 103 -3.05 21.98 4.28
C VAL A 103 -4.18 22.41 5.20
N ARG A 104 -3.93 22.51 6.51
CA ARG A 104 -4.94 22.94 7.49
C ARG A 104 -5.46 24.34 7.20
N GLU A 105 -4.57 25.30 6.95
CA GLU A 105 -4.93 26.69 6.63
C GLU A 105 -5.76 26.77 5.33
N SER A 106 -5.37 26.00 4.30
CA SER A 106 -6.10 25.90 3.04
C SER A 106 -7.52 25.33 3.22
N ILE A 107 -7.66 24.29 4.04
CA ILE A 107 -8.97 23.70 4.37
C ILE A 107 -9.87 24.74 5.05
N ILE A 108 -9.39 25.40 6.11
CA ILE A 108 -10.14 26.43 6.84
C ILE A 108 -10.59 27.54 5.88
N ARG A 109 -9.66 28.05 5.05
CA ARG A 109 -9.95 29.10 4.07
C ARG A 109 -11.03 28.67 3.06
N ARG A 110 -10.99 27.43 2.57
CA ARG A 110 -12.00 26.90 1.64
C ARG A 110 -13.38 26.82 2.29
N PHE A 111 -13.46 26.44 3.56
CA PHE A 111 -14.73 26.40 4.29
C PHE A 111 -15.26 27.81 4.59
N SER A 112 -14.41 28.75 5.00
CA SER A 112 -14.83 30.12 5.29
C SER A 112 -15.36 30.88 4.07
N ARG A 113 -14.91 30.53 2.85
CA ARG A 113 -15.41 31.14 1.60
C ARG A 113 -16.79 30.62 1.17
N ARG A 114 -17.21 29.48 1.72
CA ARG A 114 -18.50 28.84 1.41
C ARG A 114 -19.61 29.23 2.38
N ARG A 115 -19.30 30.03 3.42
CA ARG A 115 -20.27 30.72 4.29
C ARG A 115 -20.46 32.14 3.80
#